data_AF-A0A0W0VG44-F1
#
_entry.id   AF-A0A0W0VG44-F1
#
_cell.length_a   1.000
_cell.length_b   1.000
_cell.length_c   1.000
_cell.angle_alpha   90.00
_cell.angle_beta   90.00
_cell.angle_gamma   90.00
#
_symmetry.space_group_name_H-M   'P 1'
#
loop_
_entity.id
_entity.type
_entity.pdbx_description
1 polymer ?
#
loop_
_entity_poly.entity_id
_entity_poly.type
_entity_poly.pdbx_seq_one_letter_code
_entity_poly.pdbx_strand_id
1 'polypeptide(L)'
;MNPLLPLMQAQEALSLDEQLETGTVSDALHDAFFTLAKAFGLPSSSASQVSFSVDSDETALGILRLEDRFAEEVVIKIGTPNAKVCHMRLYADDQGHAHWHSLFAEMDENGDLKQITITDSRLKGGVGITAQKDIESNEFLKSYSDKIRFLAGAQQPIGIYICWIHCLANLASLAATGRVYQPKTASLGIELAKIIEEADNPQEKPIKHEQIITIETPPPSPLSVEKSSPEVLRNSSNPYQLFPPKVDSQIDEDPSIALIKNTRQSSLDFKATGATSLFMGASTMIIGGLSLTPLLPLSFPVSMGLIGIGLILALAGLALLIGNSLGKTTSKLPEPNEDSVLYI
;
A
#
# COMPACT_ATOMS: atom_id res chain seq x y z
N MET A 1 -8.57 -25.12 7.90
CA MET A 1 -9.29 -23.91 8.37
C MET A 1 -8.30 -22.76 8.31
N ASN A 2 -8.60 -21.71 7.55
CA ASN A 2 -7.70 -20.59 7.37
C ASN A 2 -7.55 -19.78 8.68
N PRO A 3 -6.31 -19.50 9.15
CA PRO A 3 -6.07 -18.83 10.44
C PRO A 3 -6.46 -17.33 10.44
N LEU A 4 -6.79 -16.75 9.28
CA LEU A 4 -7.28 -15.37 9.19
C LEU A 4 -8.78 -15.23 9.50
N LEU A 5 -9.54 -16.33 9.55
CA LEU A 5 -11.00 -16.27 9.76
C LEU A 5 -11.40 -15.49 11.02
N PRO A 6 -10.79 -15.69 12.21
CA PRO A 6 -11.13 -14.91 13.39
C PRO A 6 -10.88 -13.41 13.19
N LEU A 7 -9.76 -13.04 12.55
CA LEU A 7 -9.39 -11.65 12.27
C LEU A 7 -10.37 -11.00 11.27
N MET A 8 -10.79 -11.74 10.24
CA MET A 8 -11.81 -11.27 9.28
C MET A 8 -13.15 -11.02 9.96
N GLN A 9 -13.59 -11.93 10.82
CA GLN A 9 -14.88 -11.85 11.52
C GLN A 9 -14.88 -10.74 12.56
N ALA A 10 -13.77 -10.55 13.28
CA ALA A 10 -13.59 -9.49 14.27
C ALA A 10 -13.29 -8.12 13.65
N GLN A 11 -13.05 -8.05 12.32
CA GLN A 11 -12.66 -6.83 11.61
C GLN A 11 -11.37 -6.20 12.16
N GLU A 12 -10.41 -7.05 12.50
CA GLU A 12 -9.14 -6.64 13.09
C GLU A 12 -8.11 -6.23 12.04
N ALA A 13 -7.17 -5.37 12.45
CA ALA A 13 -6.00 -5.03 11.65
C ALA A 13 -5.10 -6.25 11.49
N LEU A 14 -4.33 -6.28 10.40
CA LEU A 14 -3.38 -7.36 10.12
C LEU A 14 -2.00 -6.75 9.84
N SER A 15 -1.00 -7.15 10.61
CA SER A 15 0.41 -6.89 10.30
C SER A 15 1.03 -8.08 9.56
N LEU A 16 2.09 -7.85 8.76
CA LEU A 16 2.78 -8.94 8.06
C LEU A 16 3.54 -9.86 9.03
N ASP A 17 4.02 -9.32 10.16
CA ASP A 17 4.77 -10.05 11.20
C ASP A 17 3.88 -10.60 12.32
N GLU A 18 2.57 -10.55 12.16
CA GLU A 18 1.62 -10.98 13.19
C GLU A 18 1.71 -12.50 13.44
N GLN A 19 1.71 -12.90 14.71
CA GLN A 19 1.73 -14.31 15.07
C GLN A 19 0.33 -14.92 14.93
N LEU A 20 0.16 -15.76 13.91
CA LEU A 20 -1.04 -16.56 13.73
C LEU A 20 -0.99 -17.86 14.54
N GLU A 21 -2.15 -18.49 14.72
CA GLU A 21 -2.24 -19.81 15.38
C GLU A 21 -1.40 -20.87 14.67
N THR A 22 -1.37 -20.79 13.34
CA THR A 22 -0.65 -21.73 12.48
C THR A 22 -0.14 -21.00 11.24
N GLY A 23 1.12 -21.23 10.88
CA GLY A 23 1.73 -20.67 9.67
C GLY A 23 2.07 -19.19 9.77
N THR A 24 2.47 -18.60 8.64
CA THR A 24 2.76 -17.18 8.52
C THR A 24 1.57 -16.41 7.93
N VAL A 25 1.54 -15.09 8.13
CA VAL A 25 0.52 -14.22 7.50
C VAL A 25 0.57 -14.32 5.97
N SER A 26 1.77 -14.40 5.39
CA SER A 26 1.96 -14.60 3.95
C SER A 26 1.28 -15.87 3.45
N ASP A 27 1.51 -17.00 4.12
CA ASP A 27 0.92 -18.29 3.72
C ASP A 27 -0.61 -18.27 3.88
N ALA A 28 -1.09 -17.70 4.98
CA ALA A 28 -2.52 -17.63 5.25
C ALA A 28 -3.27 -16.72 4.27
N LEU A 29 -2.65 -15.59 3.87
CA LEU A 29 -3.17 -14.70 2.83
C LEU A 29 -3.15 -15.37 1.47
N HIS A 30 -2.10 -16.12 1.15
CA HIS A 30 -2.00 -16.90 -0.09
C HIS A 30 -3.14 -17.93 -0.19
N ASP A 31 -3.36 -18.71 0.87
CA ASP A 31 -4.45 -19.68 0.90
C ASP A 31 -5.82 -19.01 0.80
N ALA A 32 -6.03 -17.92 1.55
CA ALA A 32 -7.28 -17.16 1.48
C ALA A 32 -7.53 -16.60 0.08
N PHE A 33 -6.49 -16.06 -0.57
CA PHE A 33 -6.56 -15.51 -1.91
C PHE A 33 -7.02 -16.57 -2.92
N PHE A 34 -6.39 -17.75 -2.95
CA PHE A 34 -6.76 -18.77 -3.92
C PHE A 34 -8.14 -19.38 -3.65
N THR A 35 -8.52 -19.54 -2.38
CA THR A 35 -9.87 -19.97 -2.01
C THR A 35 -10.92 -18.97 -2.48
N LEU A 36 -10.71 -17.67 -2.23
CA LEU A 36 -11.61 -16.61 -2.68
C LEU A 36 -11.64 -16.48 -4.20
N ALA A 37 -10.49 -16.52 -4.87
CA ALA A 37 -10.41 -16.40 -6.33
C ALA A 37 -11.18 -17.53 -7.01
N LYS A 38 -11.04 -18.77 -6.51
CA LYS A 38 -11.82 -19.93 -6.98
C LYS A 38 -13.32 -19.73 -6.73
N ALA A 39 -13.71 -19.27 -5.55
CA ALA A 39 -15.10 -18.96 -5.23
C ALA A 39 -15.69 -17.84 -6.11
N PHE A 40 -14.86 -16.91 -6.57
CA PHE A 40 -15.22 -15.85 -7.52
C PHE A 40 -15.18 -16.29 -8.99
N GLY A 41 -14.85 -17.54 -9.26
CA GLY A 41 -14.92 -18.14 -10.59
C GLY A 41 -13.59 -18.27 -11.33
N LEU A 42 -12.44 -18.16 -10.66
CA LEU A 42 -11.14 -18.49 -11.26
C LEU A 42 -11.11 -19.97 -11.68
N PRO A 43 -10.99 -20.29 -12.98
CA PRO A 43 -10.96 -21.66 -13.43
C PRO A 43 -9.70 -22.38 -12.95
N SER A 44 -9.81 -23.66 -12.58
CA SER A 44 -8.65 -24.47 -12.17
C SER A 44 -7.55 -24.51 -13.23
N SER A 45 -7.90 -24.44 -14.52
CA SER A 45 -6.96 -24.39 -15.64
C SER A 45 -6.13 -23.11 -15.70
N SER A 46 -6.65 -22.01 -15.15
CA SER A 46 -5.99 -20.71 -15.13
C SER A 46 -5.24 -20.44 -13.83
N ALA A 47 -5.49 -21.23 -12.77
CA ALA A 47 -4.88 -21.04 -11.47
C ALA A 47 -3.35 -21.11 -11.50
N SER A 48 -2.76 -21.95 -12.35
CA SER A 48 -1.30 -22.05 -12.53
C SER A 48 -0.65 -20.81 -13.17
N GLN A 49 -1.45 -19.96 -13.82
CA GLN A 49 -0.99 -18.71 -14.44
C GLN A 49 -1.08 -17.52 -13.48
N VAL A 50 -1.68 -17.69 -12.30
CA VAL A 50 -1.82 -16.65 -11.29
C VAL A 50 -0.75 -16.85 -10.22
N SER A 51 0.02 -15.82 -9.90
CA SER A 51 0.84 -15.79 -8.68
C SER A 51 0.26 -14.83 -7.66
N PHE A 52 0.49 -15.13 -6.39
CA PHE A 52 0.14 -14.28 -5.27
C PHE A 52 1.37 -14.09 -4.37
N SER A 53 1.66 -12.85 -4.00
CA SER A 53 2.74 -12.52 -3.08
C SER A 53 2.39 -11.32 -2.20
N VAL A 54 3.14 -11.15 -1.12
CA VAL A 54 3.02 -10.00 -0.22
C VAL A 54 4.40 -9.49 0.17
N ASP A 55 4.50 -8.19 0.42
CA ASP A 55 5.68 -7.54 1.00
C ASP A 55 5.30 -6.35 1.90
N SER A 56 6.30 -5.78 2.58
CA SER A 56 6.17 -4.51 3.30
C SER A 56 7.18 -3.50 2.74
N ASP A 57 6.73 -2.25 2.58
CA ASP A 57 7.62 -1.10 2.35
C ASP A 57 7.80 -0.36 3.67
N GLU A 58 8.95 -0.67 4.30
CA GLU A 58 9.40 -0.09 5.56
C GLU A 58 10.55 0.90 5.35
N THR A 59 10.69 1.47 4.15
CA THR A 59 11.75 2.46 3.86
C THR A 59 11.71 3.67 4.79
N ALA A 60 10.53 4.03 5.32
CA ALA A 60 10.38 5.08 6.33
C ALA A 60 11.06 4.74 7.67
N LEU A 61 11.22 3.46 7.99
CA LEU A 61 11.87 2.96 9.21
C LEU A 61 13.40 2.84 9.09
N GLY A 62 13.97 3.30 7.97
CA GLY A 62 15.42 3.24 7.73
C GLY A 62 15.93 1.81 7.45
N ILE A 63 15.02 0.86 7.25
CA ILE A 63 15.37 -0.50 6.82
C ILE A 63 15.77 -0.41 5.34
N LEU A 64 16.96 -0.97 5.03
CA LEU A 64 17.51 -1.05 3.66
C LEU A 64 16.41 -1.50 2.70
N ARG A 65 16.30 -0.85 1.54
CA ARG A 65 15.31 -1.18 0.49
C ARG A 65 15.27 -2.70 0.32
N LEU A 66 14.19 -3.31 0.81
CA LEU A 66 13.82 -4.68 0.48
C LEU A 66 13.63 -4.76 -1.04
N GLU A 67 14.02 -5.89 -1.61
CA GLU A 67 13.78 -6.16 -3.03
C GLU A 67 12.27 -6.05 -3.31
N ASP A 68 11.93 -5.33 -4.38
CA ASP A 68 10.54 -5.15 -4.79
C ASP A 68 10.00 -6.47 -5.33
N ARG A 69 9.31 -7.21 -4.45
CA ARG A 69 8.80 -8.55 -4.75
C ARG A 69 7.73 -8.53 -5.85
N PHE A 70 6.97 -7.44 -5.95
CA PHE A 70 6.03 -7.27 -7.06
C PHE A 70 6.78 -7.13 -8.39
N ALA A 71 7.81 -6.28 -8.45
CA ALA A 71 8.62 -6.11 -9.65
C ALA A 71 9.29 -7.43 -10.08
N GLU A 72 9.85 -8.18 -9.12
CA GLU A 72 10.47 -9.48 -9.38
C GLU A 72 9.47 -10.47 -9.99
N GLU A 73 8.30 -10.63 -9.37
CA GLU A 73 7.24 -11.51 -9.87
C GLU A 73 6.76 -11.12 -11.26
N VAL A 74 6.61 -9.82 -11.53
CA VAL A 74 6.22 -9.34 -12.87
C VAL A 74 7.30 -9.68 -13.89
N VAL A 75 8.58 -9.43 -13.59
CA VAL A 75 9.69 -9.76 -14.49
C VAL A 75 9.77 -11.25 -14.78
N ILE A 76 9.58 -12.11 -13.77
CA ILE A 76 9.56 -13.58 -13.95
C ILE A 76 8.42 -14.03 -14.87
N LYS A 77 7.28 -13.31 -14.86
CA LYS A 77 6.09 -13.68 -15.65
C LYS A 77 6.09 -13.12 -17.08
N ILE A 78 6.96 -12.16 -17.41
CA ILE A 78 7.10 -11.68 -18.79
C ILE A 78 7.46 -12.87 -19.71
N GLY A 79 6.78 -12.95 -20.85
CA GLY A 79 6.86 -14.07 -21.79
C GLY A 79 5.93 -15.25 -21.46
N THR A 80 5.13 -15.16 -20.38
CA THR A 80 4.08 -16.14 -20.08
C THR A 80 2.70 -15.59 -20.48
N PRO A 81 2.07 -16.10 -21.54
CA PRO A 81 0.76 -15.63 -21.99
C PRO A 81 -0.31 -15.68 -20.90
N ASN A 82 -1.09 -14.60 -20.77
CA ASN A 82 -2.21 -14.46 -19.85
C ASN A 82 -1.86 -14.66 -18.36
N ALA A 83 -0.58 -14.56 -17.99
CA ALA A 83 -0.16 -14.62 -16.60
C ALA A 83 -0.71 -13.42 -15.81
N LYS A 84 -1.00 -13.65 -14.54
CA LYS A 84 -1.49 -12.63 -13.61
C LYS A 84 -0.64 -12.63 -12.35
N VAL A 85 -0.20 -11.45 -11.92
CA VAL A 85 0.55 -11.27 -10.67
C VAL A 85 -0.34 -10.47 -9.73
N CYS A 86 -0.71 -11.08 -8.61
CA CYS A 86 -1.51 -10.46 -7.56
C CYS A 86 -0.61 -10.18 -6.35
N HIS A 87 -0.57 -8.96 -5.87
CA HIS A 87 0.35 -8.59 -4.82
C HIS A 87 -0.27 -7.61 -3.81
N MET A 88 -0.08 -7.89 -2.52
CA MET A 88 -0.47 -6.99 -1.44
C MET A 88 0.79 -6.37 -0.84
N ARG A 89 0.83 -5.04 -0.80
CA ARG A 89 1.94 -4.30 -0.17
C ARG A 89 1.45 -3.57 1.07
N LEU A 90 2.18 -3.77 2.17
CA LEU A 90 1.98 -3.04 3.42
C LEU A 90 2.91 -1.84 3.47
N TYR A 91 2.37 -0.63 3.45
CA TYR A 91 3.15 0.58 3.71
C TYR A 91 3.08 0.93 5.19
N ALA A 92 4.24 1.09 5.82
CA ALA A 92 4.36 1.60 7.18
C ALA A 92 5.13 2.94 7.20
N ASP A 93 4.76 3.85 8.11
CA ASP A 93 5.51 5.07 8.40
C ASP A 93 6.24 5.00 9.76
N ASP A 94 7.07 6.02 10.04
CA ASP A 94 7.85 6.16 11.26
C ASP A 94 7.00 6.46 12.51
N GLN A 95 5.73 6.80 12.32
CA GLN A 95 4.74 6.98 13.38
C GLN A 95 4.00 5.68 13.71
N GLY A 96 4.38 4.58 13.03
CA GLY A 96 3.73 3.30 13.13
C GLY A 96 2.41 3.24 12.37
N HIS A 97 2.07 4.21 11.51
CA HIS A 97 0.90 4.08 10.67
C HIS A 97 1.15 3.07 9.55
N ALA A 98 0.27 2.08 9.43
CA ALA A 98 0.32 1.06 8.39
C ALA A 98 -0.93 1.11 7.52
N HIS A 99 -0.82 0.70 6.25
CA HIS A 99 -1.98 0.48 5.39
C HIS A 99 -1.63 -0.42 4.19
N TRP A 100 -2.58 -1.29 3.84
CA TRP A 100 -2.46 -2.23 2.73
C TRP A 100 -3.11 -1.68 1.46
N HIS A 101 -2.43 -1.82 0.33
CA HIS A 101 -3.01 -1.63 -1.00
C HIS A 101 -2.68 -2.79 -1.94
N SER A 102 -3.41 -2.88 -3.05
CA SER A 102 -3.31 -3.96 -4.03
C SER A 102 -2.54 -3.54 -5.26
N LEU A 103 -1.70 -4.43 -5.77
CA LEU A 103 -1.02 -4.35 -7.06
C LEU A 103 -1.40 -5.59 -7.88
N PHE A 104 -1.96 -5.39 -9.08
CA PHE A 104 -2.37 -6.46 -9.99
C PHE A 104 -1.76 -6.23 -11.37
N ALA A 105 -0.87 -7.10 -11.82
CA ALA A 105 -0.33 -7.09 -13.18
C ALA A 105 -0.98 -8.18 -14.03
N GLU A 106 -1.32 -7.84 -15.27
CA GLU A 106 -1.83 -8.77 -16.28
C GLU A 106 -0.90 -8.78 -17.49
N MET A 107 -0.52 -9.97 -17.96
CA MET A 107 0.16 -10.19 -19.23
C MET A 107 -0.87 -10.44 -20.34
N ASP A 108 -0.55 -10.04 -21.57
CA ASP A 108 -1.39 -10.31 -22.73
C ASP A 108 -1.18 -11.72 -23.30
N GLU A 109 -1.78 -11.99 -24.47
CA GLU A 109 -1.68 -13.28 -25.17
C GLU A 109 -0.27 -13.61 -25.70
N ASN A 110 0.60 -12.60 -25.81
CA ASN A 110 2.00 -12.76 -26.21
C ASN A 110 2.93 -12.91 -24.98
N GLY A 111 2.41 -12.67 -23.77
CA GLY A 111 3.17 -12.65 -22.54
C GLY A 111 3.80 -11.28 -22.24
N ASP A 112 3.41 -10.23 -22.96
CA ASP A 112 3.86 -8.87 -22.68
C ASP A 112 3.03 -8.26 -21.55
N LEU A 113 3.65 -7.42 -20.72
CA LEU A 113 2.92 -6.70 -19.66
C LEU A 113 1.86 -5.79 -20.28
N LYS A 114 0.59 -6.09 -20.05
CA LYS A 114 -0.55 -5.37 -20.61
C LYS A 114 -0.94 -4.17 -19.75
N GLN A 115 -1.11 -4.40 -18.45
CA GLN A 115 -1.61 -3.38 -17.53
C GLN A 115 -1.20 -3.72 -16.08
N ILE A 116 -0.95 -2.67 -15.29
CA ILE A 116 -0.86 -2.74 -13.83
C ILE A 116 -2.08 -2.02 -13.26
N THR A 117 -2.92 -2.71 -12.49
CA THR A 117 -4.05 -2.15 -11.76
C THR A 117 -3.69 -2.00 -10.29
N ILE A 118 -3.84 -0.80 -9.74
CA ILE A 118 -3.54 -0.52 -8.34
C ILE A 118 -4.84 -0.09 -7.65
N THR A 119 -5.14 -0.65 -6.48
CA THR A 119 -6.35 -0.32 -5.72
C THR A 119 -6.06 0.02 -4.28
N ASP A 120 -6.81 0.97 -3.72
CA ASP A 120 -6.63 1.44 -2.36
C ASP A 120 -8.00 1.78 -1.73
N SER A 121 -8.30 1.14 -0.60
CA SER A 121 -9.56 1.31 0.13
C SER A 121 -9.69 2.64 0.88
N ARG A 122 -8.64 3.48 0.87
CA ARG A 122 -8.63 4.83 1.44
C ARG A 122 -8.16 5.83 0.40
N LEU A 123 -8.96 6.88 0.20
CA LEU A 123 -8.64 7.96 -0.73
C LEU A 123 -8.33 9.27 -0.02
N LYS A 124 -7.51 10.09 -0.68
CA LYS A 124 -7.28 11.49 -0.38
C LYS A 124 -7.25 12.27 -1.69
N GLY A 125 -8.17 13.23 -1.88
CA GLY A 125 -8.26 13.97 -3.14
C GLY A 125 -8.52 13.09 -4.37
N GLY A 126 -9.23 11.97 -4.20
CA GLY A 126 -9.56 11.04 -5.28
C GLY A 126 -8.47 10.02 -5.65
N VAL A 127 -7.29 10.08 -5.02
CA VAL A 127 -6.20 9.11 -5.19
C VAL A 127 -5.99 8.26 -3.93
N GLY A 128 -5.44 7.07 -4.08
CA GLY A 128 -5.14 6.17 -2.95
C GLY A 128 -4.02 6.71 -2.06
N ILE A 129 -4.17 6.60 -0.74
CA ILE A 129 -3.20 7.17 0.21
C ILE A 129 -1.81 6.52 0.12
N THR A 130 -1.72 5.20 -0.03
CA THR A 130 -0.44 4.49 -0.18
C THR A 130 -0.20 4.11 -1.62
N ALA A 131 -1.26 3.82 -2.39
CA ALA A 131 -1.12 3.54 -3.82
C ALA A 131 -0.48 4.69 -4.59
N GLN A 132 -0.85 5.95 -4.30
CA GLN A 132 -0.24 7.11 -4.96
C GLN A 132 1.24 7.24 -4.58
N LYS A 133 1.57 7.02 -3.30
CA LYS A 133 2.96 7.04 -2.83
C LYS A 133 3.79 5.98 -3.55
N ASP A 134 3.28 4.76 -3.71
CA ASP A 134 3.97 3.67 -4.42
C ASP A 134 4.22 4.06 -5.88
N ILE A 135 3.19 4.52 -6.60
CA ILE A 135 3.30 4.98 -8.00
C ILE A 135 4.38 6.06 -8.17
N GLU A 136 4.47 7.00 -7.23
CA GLU A 136 5.40 8.14 -7.29
C GLU A 136 6.83 7.80 -6.84
N SER A 137 7.03 6.75 -6.03
CA SER A 137 8.32 6.49 -5.38
C SER A 137 9.01 5.22 -5.86
N ASN A 138 8.24 4.26 -6.37
CA ASN A 138 8.74 2.99 -6.85
C ASN A 138 9.30 3.07 -8.28
N GLU A 139 10.58 2.76 -8.45
CA GLU A 139 11.28 2.85 -9.75
C GLU A 139 10.72 1.89 -10.81
N PHE A 140 10.27 0.69 -10.40
CA PHE A 140 9.65 -0.26 -11.31
C PHE A 140 8.31 0.30 -11.82
N LEU A 141 7.46 0.80 -10.92
CA LEU A 141 6.18 1.40 -11.31
C LEU A 141 6.36 2.63 -12.21
N LYS A 142 7.35 3.50 -11.92
CA LYS A 142 7.68 4.64 -12.78
C LYS A 142 8.03 4.21 -14.20
N SER A 143 8.78 3.12 -14.34
CA SER A 143 9.19 2.60 -15.66
C SER A 143 8.02 2.07 -16.49
N TYR A 144 6.87 1.79 -15.87
CA TYR A 144 5.63 1.34 -16.51
C TYR A 144 4.46 2.30 -16.28
N SER A 145 4.72 3.58 -16.07
CA SER A 145 3.69 4.59 -15.73
C SER A 145 2.55 4.69 -16.75
N ASP A 146 2.81 4.43 -18.02
CA ASP A 146 1.83 4.40 -19.11
C ASP A 146 0.88 3.18 -19.04
N LYS A 147 1.25 2.14 -18.29
CA LYS A 147 0.46 0.92 -18.09
C LYS A 147 -0.28 0.88 -16.76
N ILE A 148 -0.09 1.89 -15.89
CA ILE A 148 -0.72 1.94 -14.58
C ILE A 148 -2.14 2.49 -14.68
N ARG A 149 -3.07 1.78 -14.05
CA ARG A 149 -4.45 2.22 -13.84
C ARG A 149 -4.79 2.15 -12.36
N PHE A 150 -5.08 3.30 -11.75
CA PHE A 150 -5.63 3.36 -10.40
C PHE A 150 -7.15 3.10 -10.42
N LEU A 151 -7.63 2.25 -9.52
CA LEU A 151 -9.05 2.01 -9.26
C LEU A 151 -9.31 2.09 -7.76
N ALA A 152 -10.15 3.03 -7.33
CA ALA A 152 -10.43 3.25 -5.90
C ALA A 152 -11.04 2.04 -5.17
N GLY A 153 -11.81 1.19 -5.85
CA GLY A 153 -12.54 0.10 -5.20
C GLY A 153 -13.52 0.57 -4.11
N ALA A 154 -14.05 -0.39 -3.33
CA ALA A 154 -14.93 -0.08 -2.21
C ALA A 154 -14.14 0.57 -1.06
N GLN A 155 -14.62 1.71 -0.57
CA GLN A 155 -14.03 2.40 0.58
C GLN A 155 -14.25 1.60 1.87
N GLN A 156 -13.20 1.49 2.69
CA GLN A 156 -13.34 0.90 4.02
C GLN A 156 -14.03 1.88 5.00
N PRO A 157 -14.81 1.40 5.97
CA PRO A 157 -15.47 2.27 6.95
C PRO A 157 -14.47 3.13 7.74
N ILE A 158 -14.90 4.32 8.17
CA ILE A 158 -14.08 5.22 8.98
C ILE A 158 -13.79 4.57 10.34
N GLY A 159 -12.53 4.60 10.78
CA GLY A 159 -12.12 4.05 12.07
C GLY A 159 -12.03 2.52 12.15
N ILE A 160 -12.31 1.80 11.06
CA ILE A 160 -12.14 0.35 10.97
C ILE A 160 -10.88 0.04 10.16
N TYR A 161 -10.11 -0.94 10.61
CA TYR A 161 -8.73 -1.17 10.17
C TYR A 161 -8.58 -2.42 9.29
N ILE A 162 -9.47 -2.56 8.31
CA ILE A 162 -9.62 -3.77 7.48
C ILE A 162 -9.11 -3.58 6.04
N CYS A 163 -8.16 -2.68 5.81
CA CYS A 163 -7.63 -2.38 4.47
C CYS A 163 -7.09 -3.64 3.78
N TRP A 164 -6.52 -4.57 4.54
CA TRP A 164 -6.05 -5.87 4.04
C TRP A 164 -7.19 -6.75 3.51
N ILE A 165 -8.38 -6.72 4.12
CA ILE A 165 -9.58 -7.45 3.66
C ILE A 165 -10.05 -6.91 2.31
N HIS A 166 -10.11 -5.58 2.18
CA HIS A 166 -10.46 -4.93 0.91
C HIS A 166 -9.43 -5.25 -0.18
N CYS A 167 -8.15 -5.21 0.17
CA CYS A 167 -7.05 -5.54 -0.72
C CYS A 167 -7.15 -6.99 -1.23
N LEU A 168 -7.34 -7.94 -0.31
CA LEU A 168 -7.49 -9.37 -0.63
C LEU A 168 -8.70 -9.63 -1.54
N ALA A 169 -9.85 -9.03 -1.24
CA ALA A 169 -11.06 -9.15 -2.04
C ALA A 169 -10.85 -8.64 -3.48
N ASN A 170 -10.24 -7.47 -3.61
CA ASN A 170 -9.97 -6.84 -4.90
C ASN A 170 -9.05 -7.71 -5.75
N LEU A 171 -7.95 -8.22 -5.19
CA LEU A 171 -7.03 -9.09 -5.91
C LEU A 171 -7.69 -10.38 -6.36
N ALA A 172 -8.40 -11.07 -5.46
CA ALA A 172 -9.10 -12.31 -5.79
C ALA A 172 -10.14 -12.09 -6.91
N SER A 173 -10.87 -10.95 -6.86
CA SER A 173 -11.87 -10.61 -7.87
C SER A 173 -11.24 -10.19 -9.21
N LEU A 174 -10.13 -9.46 -9.20
CA LEU A 174 -9.37 -9.10 -10.39
C LEU A 174 -8.79 -10.34 -11.07
N ALA A 175 -8.21 -11.26 -10.29
CA ALA A 175 -7.69 -12.53 -10.81
C ALA A 175 -8.78 -13.35 -11.49
N ALA A 176 -9.96 -13.47 -10.87
CA ALA A 176 -11.07 -14.28 -11.39
C ALA A 176 -11.84 -13.60 -12.54
N THR A 177 -12.07 -12.28 -12.46
CA THR A 177 -13.07 -11.59 -13.30
C THR A 177 -12.55 -10.38 -14.06
N GLY A 178 -11.32 -9.92 -13.77
CA GLY A 178 -10.77 -8.67 -14.30
C GLY A 178 -11.46 -7.42 -13.76
N ARG A 179 -12.23 -7.54 -12.66
CA ARG A 179 -12.97 -6.43 -12.04
C ARG A 179 -12.65 -6.34 -10.54
N VAL A 180 -12.74 -5.12 -10.01
CA VAL A 180 -12.61 -4.87 -8.57
C VAL A 180 -13.85 -5.39 -7.85
N TYR A 181 -13.64 -5.95 -6.66
CA TYR A 181 -14.71 -6.54 -5.88
C TYR A 181 -15.75 -5.50 -5.47
N GLN A 182 -17.03 -5.90 -5.49
CA GLN A 182 -18.15 -5.10 -5.00
C GLN A 182 -18.76 -5.83 -3.81
N PRO A 183 -18.56 -5.33 -2.58
CA PRO A 183 -19.14 -5.94 -1.38
C PRO A 183 -20.65 -6.07 -1.49
N LYS A 184 -21.20 -7.22 -1.09
CA LYS A 184 -22.66 -7.48 -1.10
C LYS A 184 -23.28 -7.18 0.25
N THR A 185 -22.47 -7.06 1.29
CA THR A 185 -22.87 -6.77 2.66
C THR A 185 -22.14 -5.55 3.21
N ALA A 186 -22.64 -5.00 4.32
CA ALA A 186 -21.98 -3.92 5.03
C ALA A 186 -20.68 -4.36 5.74
N SER A 187 -20.50 -5.67 5.95
CA SER A 187 -19.36 -6.23 6.69
C SER A 187 -18.58 -7.18 5.78
N LEU A 188 -17.66 -6.61 5.01
CA LEU A 188 -16.83 -7.36 4.07
C LEU A 188 -16.07 -8.53 4.73
N GLY A 189 -15.55 -8.34 5.95
CA GLY A 189 -14.83 -9.40 6.67
C GLY A 189 -15.69 -10.65 6.92
N ILE A 190 -16.90 -10.47 7.45
CA ILE A 190 -17.88 -11.57 7.64
C ILE A 190 -18.26 -12.21 6.30
N GLU A 191 -18.46 -11.40 5.25
CA GLU A 191 -18.79 -11.90 3.92
C GLU A 191 -17.70 -12.81 3.34
N LEU A 192 -16.43 -12.38 3.39
CA LEU A 192 -15.32 -13.19 2.89
C LEU A 192 -15.05 -14.42 3.76
N ALA A 193 -15.15 -14.28 5.09
CA ALA A 193 -14.96 -15.39 6.02
C ALA A 193 -15.96 -16.52 5.72
N LYS A 194 -17.24 -16.17 5.52
CA LYS A 194 -18.28 -17.14 5.16
C LYS A 194 -17.97 -17.84 3.84
N ILE A 195 -17.49 -17.11 2.83
CA ILE A 195 -17.14 -17.70 1.53
C ILE A 195 -16.00 -18.71 1.68
N ILE A 196 -14.98 -18.39 2.49
CA ILE A 196 -13.85 -19.30 2.77
C ILE A 196 -14.35 -20.53 3.55
N GLU A 197 -15.17 -20.35 4.58
CA GLU A 197 -15.73 -21.46 5.37
C GLU A 197 -16.58 -22.42 4.52
N GLU A 198 -17.44 -21.89 3.64
CA GLU A 198 -18.25 -22.68 2.71
C GLU A 198 -17.41 -23.40 1.64
N ALA A 199 -16.28 -22.83 1.24
CA ALA A 199 -15.36 -23.45 0.29
C ALA A 199 -14.50 -24.55 0.92
N ASP A 200 -14.07 -24.37 2.17
CA ASP A 200 -13.29 -25.35 2.95
C ASP A 200 -14.15 -26.53 3.42
N ASN A 201 -15.43 -26.27 3.70
CA ASN A 201 -16.40 -27.29 4.07
C ASN A 201 -17.51 -27.32 3.01
N PRO A 202 -17.29 -27.93 1.84
CA PRO A 202 -18.36 -28.20 0.91
C PRO A 202 -19.29 -29.21 1.57
N GLN A 203 -20.23 -28.72 2.39
CA GLN A 203 -21.34 -29.55 2.81
C GLN A 203 -21.96 -30.08 1.53
N GLU A 204 -22.02 -31.41 1.40
CA GLU A 204 -22.86 -32.08 0.43
C GLU A 204 -24.24 -31.43 0.55
N LYS A 205 -24.59 -30.54 -0.38
CA LYS A 205 -25.95 -30.05 -0.48
C LYS A 205 -26.82 -31.30 -0.48
N PRO A 206 -27.76 -31.46 0.46
CA PRO A 206 -28.64 -32.60 0.41
C PRO A 206 -29.33 -32.53 -0.95
N ILE A 207 -29.06 -33.55 -1.77
CA ILE A 207 -29.82 -33.80 -2.99
C ILE A 207 -31.27 -33.83 -2.50
N LYS A 208 -32.06 -32.81 -2.87
CA LYS A 208 -33.50 -32.83 -2.66
C LYS A 208 -34.03 -33.99 -3.50
N HIS A 209 -34.04 -35.19 -2.93
CA HIS A 209 -34.96 -36.22 -3.36
C HIS A 209 -36.36 -35.68 -3.06
N GLU A 210 -37.02 -35.19 -4.10
CA GLU A 210 -38.46 -35.40 -4.23
C GLU A 210 -38.72 -36.87 -3.92
N GLN A 211 -39.38 -37.16 -2.80
CA GLN A 211 -40.59 -37.97 -2.81
C GLN A 211 -41.21 -38.18 -1.41
N ILE A 212 -42.52 -37.93 -1.39
CA ILE A 212 -43.58 -38.68 -0.71
C ILE A 212 -43.76 -38.42 0.80
N ILE A 213 -44.93 -37.82 1.06
CA ILE A 213 -45.61 -37.71 2.34
C ILE A 213 -45.82 -39.12 2.90
N THR A 214 -45.23 -39.40 4.07
CA THR A 214 -45.75 -40.39 5.01
C THR A 214 -45.75 -39.75 6.39
N ILE A 215 -46.96 -39.61 6.95
CA ILE A 215 -47.22 -39.16 8.31
C ILE A 215 -46.95 -40.34 9.25
N GLU A 216 -46.11 -40.17 10.26
CA GLU A 216 -46.25 -40.84 11.56
C GLU A 216 -45.43 -40.15 12.67
N THR A 217 -46.02 -40.16 13.87
CA THR A 217 -45.84 -39.36 15.09
C THR A 217 -44.55 -39.64 15.93
N PRO A 218 -44.17 -38.78 16.92
CA PRO A 218 -42.85 -38.68 17.55
C PRO A 218 -42.68 -39.54 18.83
N PRO A 219 -41.44 -39.76 19.31
CA PRO A 219 -40.97 -39.15 20.58
C PRO A 219 -39.41 -39.01 20.70
N PRO A 220 -38.82 -38.79 21.88
CA PRO A 220 -38.68 -37.54 22.63
C PRO A 220 -37.23 -36.98 22.62
N SER A 221 -37.10 -35.71 23.02
CA SER A 221 -35.83 -34.98 23.20
C SER A 221 -34.80 -35.68 24.11
N PRO A 222 -33.52 -35.35 23.94
CA PRO A 222 -32.78 -34.87 25.09
C PRO A 222 -31.87 -33.65 24.82
N LEU A 223 -31.96 -32.74 25.79
CA LEU A 223 -30.91 -31.93 26.41
C LEU A 223 -29.96 -31.09 25.53
N SER A 224 -30.25 -29.80 25.57
CA SER A 224 -29.34 -28.68 25.35
C SER A 224 -28.04 -28.84 26.15
N VAL A 225 -26.91 -28.89 25.44
CA VAL A 225 -25.59 -28.66 26.02
C VAL A 225 -25.17 -27.25 25.61
N GLU A 226 -25.31 -26.34 26.56
CA GLU A 226 -24.78 -24.99 26.51
C GLU A 226 -23.25 -25.07 26.51
N LYS A 227 -22.65 -24.86 25.34
CA LYS A 227 -21.20 -24.78 25.18
C LYS A 227 -20.80 -23.32 25.31
N SER A 228 -20.44 -22.93 26.53
CA SER A 228 -19.76 -21.68 26.81
C SER A 228 -18.49 -21.58 25.95
N SER A 229 -18.45 -20.56 25.11
CA SER A 229 -17.23 -20.18 24.39
C SER A 229 -16.26 -19.55 25.38
N PRO A 230 -14.98 -19.97 25.43
CA PRO A 230 -13.98 -19.25 26.20
C PRO A 230 -13.64 -17.95 25.46
N GLU A 231 -13.87 -16.81 26.12
CA GLU A 231 -13.24 -15.55 25.77
C GLU A 231 -11.72 -15.73 25.90
N VAL A 232 -11.05 -15.96 24.77
CA VAL A 232 -9.60 -15.87 24.69
C VAL A 232 -9.27 -14.38 24.62
N LEU A 233 -8.89 -13.81 25.76
CA LEU A 233 -8.20 -12.53 25.85
C LEU A 233 -6.87 -12.63 25.07
N ARG A 234 -6.90 -12.32 23.77
CA ARG A 234 -5.69 -12.10 22.99
C ARG A 234 -5.26 -10.66 23.15
N ASN A 235 -4.20 -10.49 23.91
CA ASN A 235 -3.45 -9.26 24.02
C ASN A 235 -2.66 -9.07 22.71
N SER A 236 -3.31 -8.59 21.65
CA SER A 236 -2.67 -8.24 20.38
C SER A 236 -1.91 -6.93 20.57
N SER A 237 -0.60 -7.04 20.83
CA SER A 237 0.32 -5.91 20.78
C SER A 237 0.69 -5.63 19.33
N ASN A 238 -0.25 -5.17 18.51
CA ASN A 238 0.08 -4.67 17.18
C ASN A 238 0.69 -3.26 17.34
N PRO A 239 1.99 -3.05 17.02
CA PRO A 239 2.64 -1.75 17.22
C PRO A 239 2.19 -0.71 16.20
N TYR A 240 1.45 -1.12 15.17
CA TYR A 240 1.07 -0.25 14.07
C TYR A 240 -0.34 0.33 14.24
N GLN A 241 -0.44 1.66 14.20
CA GLN A 241 -1.69 2.41 14.05
C GLN A 241 -2.03 2.50 12.55
N LEU A 242 -3.18 2.99 12.10
CA LEU A 242 -3.43 3.24 10.67
C LEU A 242 -3.31 4.73 10.34
N PHE A 243 -3.09 5.07 9.07
CA PHE A 243 -3.15 6.45 8.60
C PHE A 243 -4.51 7.07 8.98
N PRO A 244 -4.53 8.20 9.72
CA PRO A 244 -5.77 8.81 10.17
C PRO A 244 -6.60 9.30 8.97
N PRO A 245 -7.91 9.03 8.93
CA PRO A 245 -8.77 9.60 7.90
C PRO A 245 -8.84 11.13 8.11
N LYS A 246 -8.43 11.90 7.12
CA LYS A 246 -8.76 13.33 7.10
C LYS A 246 -10.19 13.48 6.63
N VAL A 247 -11.04 14.00 7.52
CA VAL A 247 -12.36 14.50 7.16
C VAL A 247 -12.13 15.75 6.31
N ASP A 248 -12.24 15.62 4.99
CA ASP A 248 -12.34 16.78 4.13
C ASP A 248 -13.60 17.52 4.57
N SER A 249 -13.40 18.68 5.18
CA SER A 249 -14.49 19.60 5.50
C SER A 249 -15.07 20.03 4.15
N GLN A 250 -16.25 19.52 3.81
CA GLN A 250 -17.03 20.01 2.68
C GLN A 250 -17.24 21.51 2.88
N ILE A 251 -16.49 22.32 2.15
CA ILE A 251 -16.91 23.67 1.78
C ILE A 251 -17.58 23.47 0.43
N ASP A 252 -18.90 23.59 0.41
CA ASP A 252 -19.68 23.76 -0.82
C ASP A 252 -19.11 24.95 -1.58
N GLU A 253 -18.39 24.69 -2.69
CA GLU A 253 -18.21 25.68 -3.74
C GLU A 253 -18.70 25.12 -5.08
N ASP A 254 -19.63 25.90 -5.64
CA ASP A 254 -20.40 25.82 -6.87
C ASP A 254 -19.56 25.41 -8.10
N PRO A 255 -19.98 24.42 -8.93
CA PRO A 255 -19.24 23.98 -10.10
C PRO A 255 -19.53 24.93 -11.28
N SER A 256 -18.97 26.13 -11.24
CA SER A 256 -18.97 27.05 -12.38
C SER A 256 -17.86 28.09 -12.22
N ILE A 257 -16.66 27.80 -12.74
CA ILE A 257 -15.80 28.71 -13.53
C ILE A 257 -14.37 28.16 -13.65
N ALA A 258 -13.85 28.26 -14.88
CA ALA A 258 -12.44 28.31 -15.29
C ALA A 258 -11.63 27.01 -15.44
N LEU A 259 -11.89 26.37 -16.58
CA LEU A 259 -10.85 26.00 -17.53
C LEU A 259 -9.87 27.17 -17.78
N ILE A 260 -8.57 26.86 -17.92
CA ILE A 260 -7.44 27.69 -18.39
C ILE A 260 -6.73 28.57 -17.32
N LYS A 261 -5.61 28.05 -16.79
CA LYS A 261 -4.30 28.74 -16.89
C LYS A 261 -3.13 27.78 -16.74
N ASN A 262 -2.45 27.59 -17.87
CA ASN A 262 -1.14 26.98 -17.99
C ASN A 262 -0.05 27.87 -17.36
N THR A 263 1.01 27.21 -16.90
CA THR A 263 2.41 27.69 -16.87
C THR A 263 2.73 28.90 -15.98
N ARG A 264 3.21 28.61 -14.77
CA ARG A 264 4.24 29.43 -14.10
C ARG A 264 5.34 28.51 -13.53
N GLN A 265 6.36 28.32 -14.36
CA GLN A 265 7.79 28.29 -14.01
C GLN A 265 8.07 28.14 -12.50
N SER A 266 8.44 26.93 -12.09
CA SER A 266 8.96 26.65 -10.76
C SER A 266 10.22 27.48 -10.55
N SER A 267 10.13 28.50 -9.70
CA SER A 267 11.32 29.02 -9.04
C SER A 267 11.87 27.89 -8.18
N LEU A 268 12.93 27.24 -8.65
CA LEU A 268 13.76 26.35 -7.83
C LEU A 268 14.09 27.09 -6.53
N ASP A 269 13.54 26.62 -5.43
CA ASP A 269 13.77 27.22 -4.12
C ASP A 269 15.20 26.82 -3.67
N PHE A 270 16.18 27.57 -4.15
CA PHE A 270 17.61 27.35 -3.91
C PHE A 270 17.95 27.25 -2.41
N LYS A 271 17.10 27.75 -1.51
CA LYS A 271 17.25 27.56 -0.06
C LYS A 271 17.02 26.14 0.39
N ALA A 272 15.95 25.51 -0.11
CA ALA A 272 15.62 24.13 0.23
C ALA A 272 16.71 23.19 -0.29
N THR A 273 17.14 23.37 -1.54
CA THR A 273 18.22 22.57 -2.13
C THR A 273 19.56 22.77 -1.40
N GLY A 274 19.93 24.01 -1.06
CA GLY A 274 21.17 24.29 -0.34
C GLY A 274 21.21 23.72 1.09
N ALA A 275 20.10 23.79 1.82
CA ALA A 275 19.98 23.19 3.14
C ALA A 275 20.07 21.66 3.09
N THR A 276 19.36 21.01 2.16
CA THR A 276 19.39 19.55 2.00
C THR A 276 20.80 19.05 1.66
N SER A 277 21.52 19.72 0.75
CA SER A 277 22.91 19.33 0.42
C SER A 277 23.88 19.50 1.60
N LEU A 278 23.71 20.54 2.42
CA LEU A 278 24.53 20.76 3.62
C LEU A 278 24.34 19.64 4.66
N PHE A 279 23.09 19.29 4.96
CA PHE A 279 22.78 18.23 5.92
C PHE A 279 23.27 16.86 5.41
N MET A 280 23.08 16.57 4.13
CA MET A 280 23.56 15.32 3.53
C MET A 280 25.10 15.21 3.56
N GLY A 281 25.81 16.32 3.36
CA GLY A 281 27.27 16.40 3.52
C GLY A 281 27.74 16.17 4.97
N ALA A 282 27.04 16.76 5.95
CA ALA A 282 27.37 16.57 7.36
C ALA A 282 27.11 15.13 7.83
N SER A 283 25.99 14.53 7.42
CA SER A 283 25.65 13.14 7.76
C SER A 283 26.65 12.14 7.16
N THR A 284 27.08 12.34 5.91
CA THR A 284 28.08 11.48 5.26
C THR A 284 29.46 11.57 5.90
N MET A 285 29.84 12.74 6.42
CA MET A 285 31.07 12.91 7.21
C MET A 285 31.03 12.17 8.55
N ILE A 286 29.88 12.18 9.25
CA ILE A 286 29.72 11.47 10.52
C ILE A 286 29.85 9.96 10.29
N ILE A 287 29.20 9.44 9.25
CA ILE A 287 29.27 8.01 8.88
C ILE A 287 30.71 7.63 8.51
N GLY A 288 31.39 8.43 7.69
CA GLY A 288 32.79 8.22 7.34
C GLY A 288 33.76 8.33 8.52
N GLY A 289 33.46 9.19 9.50
CA GLY A 289 34.22 9.32 10.74
C GLY A 289 34.06 8.12 11.67
N LEU A 290 32.84 7.57 11.78
CA LEU A 290 32.55 6.37 12.58
C LEU A 290 33.15 5.10 11.95
N SER A 291 33.32 5.06 10.62
CA SER A 291 33.93 3.91 9.91
C SER A 291 35.46 3.87 10.01
N LEU A 292 36.11 4.88 10.61
CA LEU A 292 37.55 4.88 10.92
C LEU A 292 37.92 4.03 12.16
N THR A 293 37.00 3.18 12.64
CA THR A 293 37.32 2.25 13.72
C THR A 293 38.43 1.27 13.28
N PRO A 294 39.46 1.03 14.12
CA PRO A 294 40.72 0.41 13.71
C PRO A 294 40.66 -1.10 13.45
N LEU A 295 39.46 -1.67 13.28
CA LEU A 295 39.28 -3.13 13.24
C LEU A 295 39.49 -3.75 11.86
N LEU A 296 39.54 -2.98 10.76
CA LEU A 296 39.69 -3.54 9.42
C LEU A 296 40.58 -2.66 8.50
N PRO A 297 41.71 -3.16 7.98
CA PRO A 297 42.59 -2.38 7.08
C PRO A 297 41.95 -2.03 5.72
N LEU A 298 40.82 -2.65 5.35
CA LEU A 298 40.03 -2.30 4.17
C LEU A 298 39.09 -1.10 4.39
N SER A 299 38.80 -0.68 5.63
CA SER A 299 37.85 0.43 5.88
C SER A 299 38.47 1.80 5.64
N PHE A 300 39.79 1.91 5.64
CA PHE A 300 40.49 3.20 5.56
C PHE A 300 40.30 3.92 4.21
N PRO A 301 40.50 3.28 3.03
CA PRO A 301 40.30 3.96 1.75
C PRO A 301 38.84 4.35 1.50
N VAL A 302 37.90 3.49 1.94
CA VAL A 302 36.46 3.71 1.79
C VAL A 302 35.99 4.87 2.68
N SER A 303 36.45 4.91 3.93
CA SER A 303 36.12 5.99 4.87
C SER A 303 36.65 7.34 4.38
N MET A 304 37.88 7.37 3.86
CA MET A 304 38.46 8.59 3.26
C MET A 304 37.69 9.05 2.03
N GLY A 305 37.19 8.12 1.21
CA GLY A 305 36.31 8.43 0.07
C GLY A 305 34.99 9.07 0.51
N LEU A 306 34.34 8.51 1.53
CA LEU A 306 33.07 9.04 2.08
C LEU A 306 33.24 10.42 2.73
N ILE A 307 34.33 10.64 3.46
CA ILE A 307 34.67 11.96 4.02
C ILE A 307 34.89 12.98 2.90
N GLY A 308 35.60 12.58 1.83
CA GLY A 308 35.81 13.42 0.65
C GLY A 308 34.51 13.84 -0.04
N ILE A 309 33.61 12.88 -0.28
CA ILE A 309 32.29 13.14 -0.87
C ILE A 309 31.45 14.06 0.03
N GLY A 310 31.44 13.80 1.34
CA GLY A 310 30.74 14.64 2.32
C GLY A 310 31.25 16.09 2.34
N LEU A 311 32.57 16.28 2.19
CA LEU A 311 33.19 17.62 2.13
C LEU A 311 32.77 18.38 0.86
N ILE A 312 32.75 17.71 -0.29
CA ILE A 312 32.30 18.31 -1.56
C ILE A 312 30.82 18.74 -1.46
N LEU A 313 29.95 17.87 -0.92
CA LEU A 313 28.52 18.17 -0.75
C LEU A 313 28.28 19.32 0.25
N ALA A 314 29.01 19.34 1.36
CA ALA A 314 28.91 20.41 2.35
C ALA A 314 29.37 21.76 1.78
N LEU A 315 30.48 21.79 1.02
CA LEU A 315 30.97 23.00 0.36
C LEU A 315 30.01 23.49 -0.74
N ALA A 316 29.42 22.58 -1.52
CA ALA A 316 28.42 22.92 -2.53
C ALA A 316 27.15 23.51 -1.90
N GLY A 317 26.65 22.91 -0.82
CA GLY A 317 25.51 23.44 -0.05
C GLY A 317 25.81 24.83 0.53
N LEU A 318 27.00 25.03 1.11
CA LEU A 318 27.43 26.31 1.64
C LEU A 318 27.55 27.39 0.56
N ALA A 319 28.11 27.06 -0.61
CA ALA A 319 28.22 27.99 -1.74
C ALA A 319 26.84 28.44 -2.26
N LEU A 320 25.87 27.52 -2.35
CA LEU A 320 24.49 27.83 -2.73
C LEU A 320 23.79 28.75 -1.70
N LEU A 321 24.04 28.54 -0.40
CA LEU A 321 23.50 29.38 0.67
C LEU A 321 24.11 30.79 0.66
N ILE A 322 25.41 30.92 0.41
CA ILE A 322 26.11 32.22 0.32
C ILE A 322 25.68 32.98 -0.95
N GLY A 323 25.59 32.30 -2.10
CA GLY A 323 25.17 32.92 -3.36
C GLY A 323 23.77 33.55 -3.27
N ASN A 324 22.86 32.93 -2.53
CA ASN A 324 21.52 33.46 -2.29
C ASN A 324 21.51 34.67 -1.33
N SER A 325 22.49 34.78 -0.43
CA SER A 325 22.64 35.94 0.47
C SER A 325 23.15 37.18 -0.27
N LEU A 326 24.11 36.98 -1.21
CA LEU A 326 24.69 38.05 -2.03
C LEU A 326 23.73 38.55 -3.14
N GLY A 327 22.83 37.71 -3.65
CA GLY A 327 21.82 38.11 -4.63
C GLY A 327 20.72 39.02 -4.08
N LYS A 328 20.61 39.17 -2.75
CA LYS A 328 19.59 40.01 -2.09
C LYS A 328 20.04 41.45 -1.82
N THR A 329 21.33 41.76 -1.96
CA THR A 329 21.86 43.11 -1.69
C THR A 329 21.84 44.03 -2.90
N THR A 330 21.53 43.54 -4.11
CA THR A 330 21.48 44.35 -5.34
C THR A 330 20.08 44.81 -5.77
N SER A 331 19.01 44.47 -5.05
CA SER A 331 17.62 44.81 -5.43
C SER A 331 16.95 45.92 -4.61
N LYS A 332 17.70 46.73 -3.86
CA LYS A 332 17.17 47.98 -3.27
C LYS A 332 17.67 49.19 -4.04
N LEU A 333 17.13 49.39 -5.23
CA LEU A 333 17.00 50.73 -5.81
C LEU A 333 15.68 51.32 -5.28
N PRO A 334 15.69 52.51 -4.65
CA PRO A 334 14.47 53.13 -4.16
C PRO A 334 13.61 53.60 -5.34
N GLU A 335 12.35 53.14 -5.41
CA GLU A 335 11.36 53.69 -6.33
C GLU A 335 11.00 55.14 -5.91
N PRO A 336 10.76 56.03 -6.89
CA PRO A 336 10.40 57.41 -6.62
C PRO A 336 8.95 57.51 -6.11
N ASN A 337 8.76 58.21 -5.00
CA ASN A 337 7.44 58.55 -4.45
C ASN A 337 6.66 59.42 -5.43
N GLU A 338 5.55 58.91 -5.96
CA GLU A 338 4.48 59.68 -6.58
C GLU A 338 3.64 60.36 -5.50
N ASP A 339 4.14 61.47 -4.95
CA ASP A 339 3.34 62.43 -4.19
C ASP A 339 3.74 63.84 -4.61
N SER A 340 3.16 64.31 -5.72
CA SER A 340 3.20 65.71 -6.15
C SER A 340 2.00 66.01 -7.06
N VAL A 341 0.78 65.84 -6.55
CA VAL A 341 -0.40 66.49 -7.14
C VAL A 341 -0.32 67.97 -6.79
N LEU A 342 0.06 68.77 -7.78
CA LEU A 342 0.05 70.23 -7.73
C LEU A 342 -1.41 70.71 -7.81
N TYR A 343 -1.91 71.34 -6.75
CA TYR A 343 -3.00 72.30 -6.85
C TYR A 343 -2.38 73.69 -6.98
N ILE A 344 -2.57 74.31 -8.15
CA ILE A 344 -2.99 75.71 -8.45
C ILE A 344 -2.73 75.95 -9.94
#